data_AF-A0A943BFQ9-F1
#
_entry.id   AF-A0A943BFQ9-F1
#
_cell.length_a   1.000
_cell.length_b   1.000
_cell.length_c   1.000
_cell.angle_alpha   90.00
_cell.angle_beta   90.00
_cell.angle_gamma   90.00
#
_symmetry.space_group_name_H-M   'P 1'
#
loop_
_entity.id
_entity.type
_entity.pdbx_description
1 polymer ?
#
loop_
_entity_poly.entity_id
_entity_poly.type
_entity_poly.pdbx_seq_one_letter_code
_entity_poly.pdbx_strand_id
1 'polypeptide(L)'
;MTKLLKFLKPYAGAVAAIICVLIVQAYCDLSLPAYTSDIVNVGIQQSGIDEKVPEEISEEDLGSLMMLAPSDKQEEIQDAYEESKGDYDYNGKVFSLKDSVKEDKEELENLEELLAKPMLLAAGSTLDSEMAGKLKMNLQQPMQPEQKDEMLKEIYKQLKVFL
;
A
#
# COMPACT_ATOMS: atom_id res chain seq x y z
N MET A 1 55.08 -2.34 -11.47
CA MET A 1 53.76 -2.69 -12.05
C MET A 1 53.48 -2.12 -13.44
N THR A 2 54.39 -1.33 -14.04
CA THR A 2 54.20 -0.73 -15.38
C THR A 2 54.35 -1.70 -16.55
N LYS A 3 54.99 -2.86 -16.36
CA LYS A 3 55.09 -3.90 -17.40
C LYS A 3 53.75 -4.61 -17.65
N LEU A 4 52.93 -4.80 -16.61
CA LEU A 4 51.62 -5.43 -16.71
C LEU A 4 50.66 -4.61 -17.59
N LEU A 5 50.67 -3.29 -17.42
CA LEU A 5 49.84 -2.35 -18.19
C LEU A 5 50.20 -2.32 -19.69
N LYS A 6 51.46 -2.62 -20.05
CA LYS A 6 51.88 -2.75 -21.46
C LYS A 6 51.31 -3.99 -22.13
N PHE A 7 51.14 -5.09 -21.40
CA PHE A 7 50.52 -6.32 -21.91
C PHE A 7 48.99 -6.23 -21.95
N LEU A 8 48.40 -5.36 -21.12
CA LEU A 8 46.95 -5.13 -21.08
C LEU A 8 46.45 -4.19 -22.20
N LYS A 9 47.31 -3.28 -22.68
CA LYS A 9 47.00 -2.31 -23.76
C LYS A 9 46.34 -2.91 -25.01
N PRO A 10 46.84 -4.01 -25.62
CA PRO A 10 46.18 -4.60 -26.80
C PRO A 10 44.82 -5.25 -26.49
N TYR A 11 44.53 -5.56 -25.23
CA TYR A 11 43.28 -6.20 -24.79
C TYR A 11 42.36 -5.23 -24.04
N ALA A 12 42.61 -3.92 -24.11
CA ALA A 12 41.88 -2.91 -23.34
C ALA A 12 40.36 -2.96 -23.58
N GLY A 13 39.91 -3.26 -24.80
CA GLY A 13 38.48 -3.45 -25.12
C GLY A 13 37.86 -4.67 -24.42
N ALA A 14 38.57 -5.80 -24.39
CA ALA A 14 38.10 -7.00 -23.69
C ALA A 14 38.07 -6.79 -22.17
N VAL A 15 39.07 -6.09 -21.62
CA VAL A 15 39.10 -5.72 -20.19
C VAL A 15 37.95 -4.77 -19.84
N ALA A 16 37.67 -3.77 -20.67
CA ALA A 16 36.53 -2.88 -20.47
C ALA A 16 35.20 -3.64 -20.52
N ALA A 17 35.02 -4.57 -21.46
CA ALA A 17 33.85 -5.41 -21.55
C ALA A 17 33.65 -6.28 -20.30
N ILE A 18 34.73 -6.90 -19.78
CA ILE A 18 34.70 -7.67 -18.53
C ILE A 18 34.29 -6.77 -17.36
N ILE A 19 34.84 -5.55 -17.25
CA ILE A 19 34.47 -4.60 -16.19
C ILE A 19 32.99 -4.21 -16.30
N CYS A 20 32.46 -3.96 -17.50
CA CYS A 20 31.03 -3.68 -17.70
C CYS A 20 30.14 -4.85 -17.26
N VAL A 21 30.49 -6.08 -17.63
CA VAL A 21 29.75 -7.28 -17.20
C VAL A 21 29.81 -7.44 -15.69
N LEU A 22 30.97 -7.22 -15.06
CA LEU A 22 31.11 -7.27 -13.60
C LEU A 22 30.28 -6.21 -12.88
N ILE A 23 30.13 -5.00 -13.46
CA ILE A 23 29.24 -3.96 -12.92
C ILE A 23 27.79 -4.43 -12.97
N VAL A 24 27.33 -4.95 -14.12
CA VAL A 24 25.97 -5.49 -14.26
C VAL A 24 25.72 -6.63 -13.28
N GLN A 25 26.69 -7.55 -13.13
CA GLN A 25 26.61 -8.64 -12.16
C GLN A 25 26.50 -8.13 -10.73
N ALA A 26 27.33 -7.15 -10.35
CA ALA A 26 27.25 -6.53 -9.04
C ALA A 26 25.88 -5.85 -8.80
N TYR A 27 25.31 -5.18 -9.81
CA TYR A 27 23.95 -4.63 -9.71
C TYR A 27 22.89 -5.72 -9.54
N CYS A 28 22.96 -6.81 -10.31
CA CYS A 28 22.04 -7.95 -10.17
C CYS A 28 22.16 -8.61 -8.79
N ASP A 29 23.37 -8.80 -8.27
CA ASP A 29 23.61 -9.36 -6.93
C ASP A 29 23.14 -8.42 -5.82
N LEU A 30 23.25 -7.09 -6.00
CA LEU A 30 22.74 -6.10 -5.03
C LEU A 30 21.21 -5.95 -5.06
N SER A 31 20.57 -6.30 -6.19
CA SER A 31 19.11 -6.21 -6.36
C SER A 31 18.35 -7.35 -5.66
N LEU A 32 18.96 -8.53 -5.54
CA LEU A 32 18.36 -9.70 -4.90
C LEU A 32 18.01 -9.49 -3.40
N PRO A 33 18.87 -8.85 -2.59
CA PRO A 33 18.53 -8.47 -1.22
C PRO A 33 17.40 -7.44 -1.14
N ALA A 34 17.32 -6.49 -2.06
CA ALA A 34 16.25 -5.49 -2.11
C ALA A 34 14.89 -6.16 -2.38
N TYR A 35 14.81 -7.03 -3.38
CA TYR A 35 13.58 -7.80 -3.64
C TYR A 35 13.19 -8.72 -2.48
N THR A 36 14.15 -9.28 -1.74
CA THR A 36 13.85 -10.10 -0.54
C THR A 36 13.36 -9.23 0.63
N SER A 37 13.94 -8.03 0.79
CA SER A 37 13.54 -7.05 1.81
C SER A 37 12.10 -6.61 1.59
N ASP A 38 11.73 -6.28 0.35
CA ASP A 38 10.38 -5.84 0.02
C ASP A 38 9.36 -6.98 0.18
N ILE A 39 9.71 -8.21 -0.22
CA ILE A 39 8.84 -9.40 0.00
C ILE A 39 8.53 -9.61 1.49
N VAL A 40 9.50 -9.44 2.38
CA VAL A 40 9.29 -9.66 3.83
C VAL A 40 8.59 -8.46 4.48
N ASN A 41 8.96 -7.24 4.09
CA ASN A 41 8.44 -6.01 4.69
C ASN A 41 7.01 -5.70 4.23
N VAL A 42 6.75 -5.77 2.92
CA VAL A 42 5.41 -5.58 2.34
C VAL A 42 4.58 -6.85 2.51
N GLY A 43 5.12 -8.04 2.22
CA GLY A 43 4.35 -9.28 2.19
C GLY A 43 3.96 -9.85 3.56
N ILE A 44 4.92 -10.08 4.48
CA ILE A 44 4.64 -10.74 5.78
C ILE A 44 4.40 -9.73 6.91
N GLN A 45 5.10 -8.60 6.94
CA GLN A 45 4.97 -7.63 8.05
C GLN A 45 3.83 -6.62 7.84
N GLN A 46 3.61 -6.15 6.61
CA GLN A 46 2.47 -5.26 6.25
C GLN A 46 1.29 -6.02 5.64
N SER A 47 1.31 -7.36 5.68
CA SER A 47 0.25 -8.24 5.16
C SER A 47 -0.12 -8.01 3.69
N GLY A 48 0.82 -7.57 2.87
CA GLY A 48 0.62 -7.26 1.45
C GLY A 48 0.13 -5.85 1.16
N ILE A 49 0.07 -4.94 2.16
CA ILE A 49 -0.29 -3.53 1.96
C ILE A 49 0.99 -2.75 1.62
N ASP A 50 1.24 -2.54 0.33
CA ASP A 50 2.35 -1.70 -0.16
C ASP A 50 1.95 -0.20 -0.18
N GLU A 51 0.67 0.08 -0.42
CA GLU A 51 0.11 1.43 -0.48
C GLU A 51 -1.01 1.61 0.56
N LYS A 52 -0.90 2.66 1.39
CA LYS A 52 -1.92 3.01 2.40
C LYS A 52 -3.17 3.63 1.80
N VAL A 53 -3.07 4.19 0.60
CA VAL A 53 -4.17 4.79 -0.16
C VAL A 53 -4.21 4.09 -1.51
N PRO A 54 -5.29 3.36 -1.83
CA PRO A 54 -5.45 2.75 -3.15
C PRO A 54 -5.52 3.81 -4.25
N GLU A 55 -4.72 3.67 -5.30
CA GLU A 55 -4.92 4.51 -6.49
C GLU A 55 -6.23 4.19 -7.21
N GLU A 56 -6.67 2.94 -7.13
CA GLU A 56 -7.80 2.35 -7.84
C GLU A 56 -8.59 1.49 -6.84
N ILE A 57 -9.90 1.67 -6.78
CA ILE A 57 -10.75 0.95 -5.82
C ILE A 57 -12.15 0.69 -6.40
N SER A 58 -12.70 -0.50 -6.15
CA SER A 58 -14.08 -0.80 -6.55
C SER A 58 -15.10 -0.02 -5.69
N GLU A 59 -16.29 0.24 -6.21
CA GLU A 59 -17.38 0.87 -5.44
C GLU A 59 -17.71 0.11 -4.14
N GLU A 60 -17.65 -1.22 -4.19
CA GLU A 60 -17.89 -2.11 -3.06
C GLU A 60 -16.81 -1.97 -1.98
N ASP A 61 -15.54 -1.97 -2.39
CA ASP A 61 -14.41 -1.85 -1.49
C ASP A 61 -14.33 -0.44 -0.88
N LEU A 62 -14.59 0.61 -1.67
CA LEU A 62 -14.64 1.99 -1.19
C LEU A 62 -15.76 2.15 -0.16
N GLY A 63 -16.95 1.58 -0.43
CA GLY A 63 -18.05 1.54 0.53
C GLY A 63 -17.66 0.83 1.84
N SER A 64 -16.94 -0.28 1.73
CA SER A 64 -16.43 -1.02 2.89
C SER A 64 -15.41 -0.20 3.71
N LEU A 65 -14.49 0.51 3.05
CA LEU A 65 -13.54 1.41 3.71
C LEU A 65 -14.26 2.58 4.40
N MET A 66 -15.25 3.19 3.73
CA MET A 66 -16.07 4.24 4.34
C MET A 66 -16.80 3.72 5.58
N MET A 67 -17.34 2.50 5.55
CA MET A 67 -17.97 1.89 6.73
C MET A 67 -17.00 1.69 7.90
N LEU A 68 -15.70 1.55 7.64
CA LEU A 68 -14.67 1.41 8.67
C LEU A 68 -14.06 2.77 9.07
N ALA A 69 -14.25 3.81 8.26
CA ALA A 69 -13.82 5.16 8.58
C ALA A 69 -14.76 5.87 9.59
N PRO A 70 -14.23 6.84 10.37
CA PRO A 70 -15.04 7.73 11.19
C PRO A 70 -16.12 8.42 10.36
N SER A 71 -17.34 8.51 10.90
CA SER A 71 -18.50 9.02 10.16
C SER A 71 -18.32 10.48 9.72
N ASP A 72 -17.61 11.29 10.50
CA ASP A 72 -17.28 12.69 10.20
C ASP A 72 -16.23 12.88 9.10
N LYS A 73 -15.56 11.79 8.67
CA LYS A 73 -14.48 11.79 7.68
C LYS A 73 -14.81 11.06 6.39
N GLN A 74 -16.00 10.48 6.28
CA GLN A 74 -16.42 9.73 5.10
C GLN A 74 -16.52 10.60 3.85
N GLU A 75 -17.01 11.84 3.98
CA GLU A 75 -17.13 12.78 2.86
C GLU A 75 -15.74 13.17 2.34
N GLU A 76 -14.79 13.45 3.23
CA GLU A 76 -13.39 13.76 2.87
C GLU A 76 -12.72 12.59 2.11
N ILE A 77 -12.97 11.36 2.55
CA ILE A 77 -12.48 10.16 1.85
C ILE A 77 -13.15 10.03 0.48
N GLN A 78 -14.48 10.19 0.40
CA GLN A 78 -15.21 10.04 -0.85
C GLN A 78 -14.78 11.11 -1.89
N ASP A 79 -14.59 12.34 -1.44
CA ASP A 79 -14.17 13.46 -2.27
C ASP A 79 -12.74 13.33 -2.79
N ALA A 80 -11.90 12.48 -2.20
CA ALA A 80 -10.58 12.21 -2.73
C ALA A 80 -10.60 11.36 -4.02
N TYR A 81 -11.70 10.68 -4.31
CA TYR A 81 -11.83 9.78 -5.46
C TYR A 81 -12.79 10.33 -6.52
N GLU A 82 -12.59 9.90 -7.77
CA GLU A 82 -13.49 10.14 -8.89
C GLU A 82 -13.75 8.84 -9.67
N GLU A 83 -14.86 8.77 -10.40
CA GLU A 83 -15.17 7.59 -11.21
C GLU A 83 -14.09 7.40 -12.28
N SER A 84 -13.48 6.21 -12.30
CA SER A 84 -12.40 5.88 -13.20
C SER A 84 -12.89 5.84 -14.65
N LYS A 85 -12.03 6.29 -15.56
CA LYS A 85 -12.24 6.19 -17.02
C LYS A 85 -11.49 5.01 -17.64
N GLY A 86 -10.81 4.20 -16.82
CA GLY A 86 -10.11 3.02 -17.28
C GLY A 86 -11.05 1.94 -17.82
N ASP A 87 -10.51 1.06 -18.65
CA ASP A 87 -11.20 -0.11 -19.16
C ASP A 87 -10.82 -1.31 -18.29
N TYR A 88 -11.75 -1.79 -17.47
CA TYR A 88 -11.54 -2.87 -16.52
C TYR A 88 -12.39 -4.08 -16.90
N ASP A 89 -11.82 -5.28 -16.81
CA ASP A 89 -12.56 -6.54 -16.85
C ASP A 89 -13.27 -6.79 -15.50
N TYR A 90 -14.11 -5.83 -15.09
CA TYR A 90 -14.86 -5.83 -13.85
C TYR A 90 -16.27 -5.25 -14.11
N ASN A 91 -17.30 -5.95 -13.64
CA ASN A 91 -18.70 -5.61 -13.91
C ASN A 91 -19.28 -4.54 -12.96
N GLY A 92 -18.44 -3.75 -12.29
CA GLY A 92 -18.85 -2.70 -11.35
C GLY A 92 -18.11 -1.40 -11.60
N LYS A 93 -18.47 -0.36 -10.85
CA LYS A 93 -17.76 0.92 -10.93
C LYS A 93 -16.42 0.82 -10.22
N VAL A 94 -15.42 1.44 -10.82
CA VAL A 94 -14.09 1.63 -10.25
C VAL A 94 -13.90 3.13 -10.06
N PHE A 95 -13.29 3.49 -8.95
CA PHE A 95 -12.93 4.85 -8.61
C PHE A 95 -11.41 4.98 -8.60
N SER A 96 -10.91 6.08 -9.13
CA SER A 96 -9.49 6.43 -9.11
C SER A 96 -9.25 7.59 -8.17
N LEU A 97 -8.13 7.58 -7.46
CA LEU A 97 -7.67 8.70 -6.64
C LEU A 97 -7.40 9.92 -7.53
N LYS A 98 -7.95 11.08 -7.17
CA LYS A 98 -7.81 12.31 -7.97
C LYS A 98 -6.35 12.75 -8.08
N ASP A 99 -5.93 13.17 -9.27
CA ASP A 99 -4.58 13.71 -9.50
C ASP A 99 -4.26 14.91 -8.60
N SER A 100 -5.26 15.76 -8.28
CA SER A 100 -5.07 16.89 -7.36
C SER A 100 -4.63 16.46 -5.97
N VAL A 101 -5.14 15.33 -5.47
CA VAL A 101 -4.77 14.77 -4.17
C VAL A 101 -3.43 14.06 -4.26
N LYS A 102 -3.12 13.39 -5.38
CA LYS A 102 -1.81 12.75 -5.61
C LYS A 102 -0.66 13.76 -5.66
N GLU A 103 -0.90 14.92 -6.27
CA GLU A 103 0.10 15.97 -6.43
C GLU A 103 0.28 16.83 -5.17
N ASP A 104 -0.73 16.90 -4.30
CA ASP A 104 -0.67 17.59 -3.02
C ASP A 104 -0.23 16.65 -1.89
N LYS A 105 1.01 16.83 -1.43
CA LYS A 105 1.60 16.01 -0.37
C LYS A 105 0.84 16.11 0.95
N GLU A 106 0.34 17.29 1.31
CA GLU A 106 -0.37 17.44 2.59
C GLU A 106 -1.73 16.74 2.54
N GLU A 107 -2.46 16.87 1.42
CA GLU A 107 -3.73 16.15 1.24
C GLU A 107 -3.52 14.63 1.21
N LEU A 108 -2.49 14.15 0.51
CA LEU A 108 -2.16 12.73 0.46
C LEU A 108 -1.77 12.17 1.83
N GLU A 109 -0.94 12.87 2.60
CA GLU A 109 -0.54 12.46 3.96
C GLU A 109 -1.74 12.42 4.92
N ASN A 110 -2.67 13.39 4.82
CA ASN A 110 -3.91 13.38 5.60
C ASN A 110 -4.79 12.18 5.24
N LEU A 111 -4.93 11.90 3.94
CA LEU A 111 -5.72 10.76 3.45
C LEU A 111 -5.09 9.42 3.86
N GLU A 112 -3.76 9.30 3.84
CA GLU A 112 -3.04 8.16 4.38
C GLU A 112 -3.36 7.91 5.86
N GLU A 113 -3.37 8.97 6.69
CA GLU A 113 -3.70 8.85 8.11
C GLU A 113 -5.16 8.41 8.32
N LEU A 114 -6.08 8.93 7.50
CA LEU A 114 -7.49 8.57 7.53
C LEU A 114 -7.74 7.11 7.11
N LEU A 115 -7.05 6.63 6.07
CA LEU A 115 -7.27 5.31 5.48
C LEU A 115 -6.41 4.20 6.08
N ALA A 116 -5.31 4.51 6.76
CA ALA A 116 -4.40 3.50 7.32
C ALA A 116 -5.11 2.44 8.18
N LYS A 117 -6.03 2.86 9.07
CA LYS A 117 -6.75 1.91 9.94
C LYS A 117 -7.92 1.22 9.24
N PRO A 118 -8.78 1.91 8.45
CA PRO A 118 -9.78 1.24 7.62
C PRO A 118 -9.17 0.16 6.70
N MET A 119 -8.06 0.45 6.04
CA MET A 119 -7.35 -0.48 5.16
C MET A 119 -6.85 -1.71 5.92
N LEU A 120 -6.23 -1.49 7.09
CA LEU A 120 -5.74 -2.57 7.95
C LEU A 120 -6.88 -3.48 8.45
N LEU A 121 -8.03 -2.89 8.81
CA LEU A 121 -9.23 -3.63 9.21
C LEU A 121 -9.85 -4.41 8.04
N ALA A 122 -9.91 -3.80 6.85
CA ALA A 122 -10.45 -4.43 5.64
C ALA A 122 -9.61 -5.63 5.18
N ALA A 123 -8.28 -5.52 5.28
CA ALA A 123 -7.36 -6.60 4.96
C ALA A 123 -7.47 -7.81 5.93
N GLY A 124 -8.09 -7.61 7.10
CA GLY A 124 -8.38 -8.70 8.05
C GLY A 124 -7.15 -9.26 8.78
N SER A 125 -5.98 -8.67 8.60
CA SER A 125 -4.69 -9.18 9.07
C SER A 125 -4.44 -8.99 10.57
N THR A 126 -5.13 -8.04 11.21
CA THR A 126 -4.93 -7.69 12.63
C THR A 126 -6.12 -8.02 13.52
N LEU A 127 -7.20 -8.55 12.96
CA LEU A 127 -8.39 -8.92 13.71
C LEU A 127 -8.31 -10.42 14.00
N ASP A 128 -8.36 -10.79 15.28
CA ASP A 128 -8.61 -12.20 15.62
C ASP A 128 -9.94 -12.67 15.00
N SER A 129 -10.10 -13.97 14.77
CA SER A 129 -11.26 -14.51 14.06
C SER A 129 -12.60 -14.17 14.72
N GLU A 130 -12.60 -13.90 16.03
CA GLU A 130 -13.80 -13.57 16.80
C GLU A 130 -14.20 -12.11 16.60
N MET A 131 -13.22 -11.19 16.61
CA MET A 131 -13.42 -9.77 16.37
C MET A 131 -13.76 -9.50 14.90
N ALA A 132 -13.12 -10.19 13.95
CA ALA A 132 -13.49 -10.13 12.54
C ALA A 132 -14.94 -10.58 12.31
N GLY A 133 -15.38 -11.64 13.01
CA GLY A 133 -16.77 -12.11 13.00
C GLY A 133 -17.76 -11.09 13.57
N LYS A 134 -17.44 -10.50 14.73
CA LYS A 134 -18.27 -9.46 15.38
C LYS A 134 -18.35 -8.18 14.56
N LEU A 135 -17.24 -7.75 13.96
CA LEU A 135 -17.18 -6.58 13.10
C LEU A 135 -18.06 -6.78 11.86
N LYS A 136 -17.94 -7.92 11.18
CA LYS A 136 -18.80 -8.27 10.03
C LYS A 136 -20.28 -8.33 10.41
N MET A 137 -20.63 -8.92 11.56
CA MET A 137 -22.02 -8.98 12.03
C MET A 137 -22.60 -7.61 12.37
N ASN A 138 -21.82 -6.74 13.03
CA ASN A 138 -22.31 -5.43 13.46
C ASN A 138 -22.38 -4.43 12.30
N LEU A 139 -21.44 -4.47 11.34
CA LEU A 139 -21.46 -3.61 10.15
C LEU A 139 -22.62 -3.93 9.20
N GLN A 140 -23.12 -5.17 9.20
CA GLN A 140 -24.30 -5.57 8.43
C GLN A 140 -25.62 -5.10 9.08
N GLN A 141 -25.59 -4.63 10.33
CA GLN A 141 -26.76 -4.11 11.01
C GLN A 141 -26.85 -2.58 10.86
N PRO A 142 -28.04 -2.01 10.65
CA PRO A 142 -28.22 -0.57 10.68
C PRO A 142 -27.96 -0.05 12.11
N MET A 143 -26.76 0.51 12.32
CA MET A 143 -26.37 1.17 13.57
C MET A 143 -26.51 2.69 13.45
N GLN A 144 -26.74 3.37 14.57
CA GLN A 144 -26.63 4.83 14.60
C GLN A 144 -25.17 5.26 14.44
N PRO A 145 -24.87 6.41 13.80
CA PRO A 145 -23.50 6.89 13.58
C PRO A 145 -22.68 6.97 14.87
N GLU A 146 -23.29 7.43 15.96
CA GLU A 146 -22.65 7.56 17.27
C GLU A 146 -22.18 6.21 17.83
N GLN A 147 -23.02 5.17 17.71
CA GLN A 147 -22.70 3.81 18.19
C GLN A 147 -21.60 3.16 17.35
N LYS A 148 -21.64 3.39 16.03
CA LYS A 148 -20.59 2.94 15.11
C LYS A 148 -19.25 3.59 15.45
N ASP A 149 -19.23 4.91 15.64
CA ASP A 149 -18.00 5.64 15.93
C ASP A 149 -17.42 5.25 17.30
N GLU A 150 -18.26 4.99 18.30
CA GLU A 150 -17.82 4.49 19.61
C GLU A 150 -17.19 3.08 19.49
N MET A 151 -17.81 2.20 18.70
CA MET A 151 -17.27 0.87 18.43
C MET A 151 -15.93 0.95 17.67
N LEU A 152 -15.84 1.77 16.62
CA LEU A 152 -14.60 1.98 15.86
C LEU A 152 -13.49 2.55 16.75
N LYS A 153 -13.81 3.47 17.67
CA LYS A 153 -12.84 4.01 18.64
C LYS A 153 -12.25 2.91 19.52
N GLU A 154 -13.07 1.97 20.00
CA GLU A 154 -12.58 0.86 20.83
C GLU A 154 -11.69 -0.10 20.02
N ILE A 155 -12.09 -0.42 18.77
CA ILE A 155 -11.29 -1.25 17.87
C ILE A 155 -9.94 -0.58 17.56
N TYR A 156 -9.94 0.72 17.24
CA TYR A 156 -8.73 1.49 16.98
C TYR A 156 -7.81 1.60 18.20
N LYS A 157 -8.36 1.62 19.40
CA LYS A 157 -7.59 1.61 20.63
C LYS A 157 -6.86 0.28 20.84
N GLN A 158 -7.48 -0.83 20.48
CA GLN A 158 -6.86 -2.17 20.52
C GLN A 158 -5.76 -2.29 19.45
N LEU A 159 -5.98 -1.76 18.24
CA LEU A 159 -4.95 -1.77 17.17
C LEU A 159 -3.68 -1.00 17.53
N LYS A 160 -3.80 0.07 18.31
CA LYS A 160 -2.64 0.85 18.81
C LYS A 160 -1.72 0.07 19.76
N VAL A 161 -2.14 -1.12 20.21
CA VAL A 161 -1.30 -2.03 21.01
C VAL A 161 -0.38 -2.88 20.12
N PHE A 162 -0.69 -3.00 18.81
CA PHE A 162 0.03 -3.84 17.85
C PHE A 162 0.94 -3.07 16.87
N LEU A 163 0.82 -1.74 16.81
CA LEU A 163 1.67 -0.81 16.03
C LEU A 163 2.60 -0.04 16.97
#